data_AF-A0A915MNG3-F1
#
_entry.id   AF-A0A915MNG3-F1
#
_cell.length_a   1.000
_cell.length_b   1.000
_cell.length_c   1.000
_cell.angle_alpha   90.00
_cell.angle_beta   90.00
_cell.angle_gamma   90.00
#
_symmetry.space_group_name_H-M   'P 1'
#
loop_
_entity.id
_entity.type
_entity.pdbx_description
1 polymer ?
#
loop_
_entity_poly.entity_id
_entity_poly.type
_entity_poly.pdbx_seq_one_letter_code
_entity_poly.pdbx_strand_id
1 'polypeptide(L)'
;RLRQKQMLERDKNWAIARINKMSVPENSCDPKTQRQRLEEAKKTAVQNIESLKRFEQFELERKKRQQKAIPRQILHGPRIKEMFTADGKHLVLVPELLPSEKLFPKPKKREYRVCSVTGKSARYMDPITRLPYVDVKAFQTIRDAYHKFIVSEVDSANDCKKMKM
;
A
#
# COMPACT_ATOMS: atom_id res chain seq x y z
N ARG A 1 17.13 -48.04 -7.42
CA ARG A 1 18.06 -49.09 -7.88
C ARG A 1 19.09 -48.60 -8.93
N LEU A 2 18.71 -47.87 -9.99
CA LEU A 2 19.67 -47.37 -11.01
C LEU A 2 20.77 -46.44 -10.46
N ARG A 3 20.42 -45.45 -9.62
CA ARG A 3 21.41 -44.52 -9.02
C ARG A 3 22.45 -45.21 -8.12
N GLN A 4 22.05 -46.30 -7.48
CA GLN A 4 22.92 -47.07 -6.59
C GLN A 4 23.92 -47.92 -7.40
N LYS A 5 23.48 -48.50 -8.52
CA LYS A 5 24.37 -49.16 -9.49
C LYS A 5 25.36 -48.17 -10.11
N GLN A 6 24.91 -46.97 -10.48
CA GLN A 6 25.75 -45.92 -11.05
C GLN A 6 26.77 -45.33 -10.06
N MET A 7 26.44 -45.28 -8.77
CA MET A 7 27.38 -44.92 -7.69
C MET A 7 28.47 -46.00 -7.54
N LEU A 8 28.07 -47.27 -7.44
CA LEU A 8 28.98 -48.41 -7.37
C LEU A 8 29.86 -48.53 -8.64
N GLU A 9 29.37 -48.08 -9.79
CA GLU A 9 30.10 -48.05 -11.06
C GLU A 9 31.16 -46.95 -11.15
N ARG A 10 30.93 -45.79 -10.50
CA ARG A 10 31.91 -44.71 -10.38
C ARG A 10 32.97 -45.03 -9.34
N ASP A 11 32.56 -45.67 -8.25
CA ASP A 11 33.40 -45.98 -7.11
C ASP A 11 33.91 -47.44 -7.14
N LYS A 12 34.01 -48.05 -8.32
CA LYS A 12 34.52 -49.43 -8.50
C LYS A 12 35.87 -49.61 -7.81
N ASN A 13 36.76 -48.62 -7.91
CA ASN A 13 38.09 -48.66 -7.30
C ASN A 13 38.01 -48.66 -5.77
N TRP A 14 37.08 -47.91 -5.18
CA TRP A 14 36.84 -47.89 -3.74
C TRP A 14 36.21 -49.21 -3.25
N ALA A 15 35.25 -49.75 -4.00
CA ALA A 15 34.66 -51.05 -3.70
C ALA A 15 35.69 -52.19 -3.79
N ILE A 16 36.55 -52.17 -4.82
CA ILE A 16 37.65 -53.14 -5.01
C ILE A 16 38.69 -53.03 -3.89
N ALA A 17 39.08 -51.81 -3.49
CA ALA A 17 40.03 -51.59 -2.38
C ALA A 17 39.50 -52.03 -1.01
N ARG A 18 38.17 -52.18 -0.86
CA ARG A 18 37.53 -52.65 0.38
C ARG A 18 37.31 -54.16 0.41
N ILE A 19 37.03 -54.76 -0.74
CA ILE A 19 36.85 -56.22 -0.92
C ILE A 19 38.21 -56.92 -0.87
N ASN A 20 39.21 -56.37 -1.57
CA ASN A 20 40.58 -56.73 -1.37
C ASN A 20 40.97 -56.14 -0.02
N LYS A 21 40.84 -56.90 1.09
CA LYS A 21 41.51 -56.58 2.35
C LYS A 21 43.03 -56.58 2.10
N MET A 22 43.54 -55.57 1.41
CA MET A 22 44.96 -55.35 1.25
C MET A 22 45.47 -55.10 2.66
N SER A 23 46.08 -56.12 3.24
CA SER A 23 46.93 -55.95 4.40
C SER A 23 48.00 -54.96 3.96
N VAL A 24 47.88 -53.71 4.38
CA VAL A 24 48.98 -52.76 4.21
C VAL A 24 50.16 -53.41 4.93
N PRO A 25 51.26 -53.72 4.23
CA PRO A 25 52.43 -54.29 4.90
C PRO A 25 52.82 -53.37 6.06
N GLU A 26 53.34 -53.94 7.15
CA GLU A 26 53.85 -53.15 8.27
C GLU A 26 54.72 -52.02 7.73
N ASN A 27 54.51 -50.80 8.25
CA ASN A 27 55.13 -49.59 7.73
C ASN A 27 56.62 -49.55 8.08
N SER A 28 57.43 -50.47 7.55
CA SER A 28 58.89 -50.41 7.56
C SER A 28 59.30 -49.39 6.49
N CYS A 29 59.12 -48.11 6.82
CA CYS A 29 59.60 -47.04 5.98
C CYS A 29 61.08 -46.80 6.27
N ASP A 30 61.91 -46.84 5.23
CA ASP A 30 63.28 -46.37 5.34
C ASP A 30 63.30 -44.93 5.90
N PRO A 31 64.24 -44.59 6.80
CA PRO A 31 64.25 -43.31 7.51
C PRO A 31 64.36 -42.10 6.56
N LYS A 32 64.99 -42.27 5.39
CA LYS A 32 65.05 -41.23 4.35
C LYS A 32 63.67 -40.98 3.72
N THR A 33 62.95 -42.05 3.39
CA THR A 33 61.60 -42.00 2.81
C THR A 33 60.57 -41.49 3.83
N GLN A 34 60.77 -41.77 5.12
CA GLN A 34 59.92 -41.23 6.18
C GLN A 34 60.08 -39.71 6.32
N ARG A 35 61.32 -39.20 6.22
CA ARG A 35 61.59 -37.75 6.24
C ARG A 35 60.96 -37.04 5.05
N GLN A 36 61.07 -37.61 3.85
CA GLN A 36 60.41 -37.06 2.65
C GLN A 36 58.89 -36.96 2.85
N ARG A 37 58.25 -38.03 3.35
CA ARG A 37 56.81 -38.00 3.68
C ARG A 37 56.46 -36.95 4.73
N LEU A 38 57.31 -36.75 5.74
CA LEU A 38 57.09 -35.71 6.76
C LEU A 38 57.26 -34.30 6.19
N GLU A 39 58.20 -34.08 5.27
CA GLU A 39 58.37 -32.80 4.58
C GLU A 39 57.20 -32.50 3.63
N GLU A 40 56.74 -33.50 2.88
CA GLU A 40 55.52 -33.41 2.07
C GLU A 40 54.31 -33.10 2.94
N ALA A 41 54.13 -33.82 4.05
CA ALA A 41 53.03 -33.58 4.99
C ALA A 41 53.08 -32.17 5.57
N LYS A 42 54.26 -31.62 5.88
CA LYS A 42 54.42 -30.22 6.32
C LYS A 42 53.97 -29.23 5.23
N LYS A 43 54.37 -29.46 3.98
CA LYS A 43 53.95 -28.62 2.84
C LYS A 43 52.44 -28.68 2.64
N THR A 44 51.85 -29.88 2.68
CA THR A 44 50.40 -30.07 2.58
C THR A 44 49.66 -29.43 3.75
N ALA A 45 50.21 -29.48 4.97
CA ALA A 45 49.62 -28.81 6.13
C ALA A 45 49.54 -27.29 5.93
N VAL A 46 50.60 -26.67 5.40
CA VAL A 46 50.59 -25.24 5.05
C VAL A 46 49.53 -24.95 3.99
N GLN A 47 49.46 -25.75 2.93
CA GLN A 47 48.44 -25.61 1.88
C GLN A 47 47.02 -25.78 2.41
N ASN A 48 46.80 -26.72 3.34
CA ASN A 48 45.51 -26.95 3.98
C ASN A 48 45.11 -25.75 4.86
N ILE A 49 46.05 -25.18 5.62
CA ILE A 49 45.80 -23.99 6.43
C ILE A 49 45.41 -22.80 5.53
N GLU A 50 46.12 -22.60 4.42
CA GLU A 50 45.78 -21.55 3.45
C GLU A 50 44.41 -21.79 2.81
N SER A 51 44.10 -23.03 2.43
CA SER A 51 42.80 -23.41 1.87
C SER A 51 41.66 -23.17 2.87
N LEU A 52 41.88 -23.51 4.14
CA LEU A 52 40.90 -23.33 5.21
C LEU A 52 40.63 -21.86 5.49
N LYS A 53 41.66 -21.01 5.50
CA LYS A 53 41.52 -19.55 5.60
C LYS A 53 40.72 -18.96 4.43
N ARG A 54 40.97 -19.42 3.20
CA ARG A 54 40.18 -18.97 2.02
C ARG A 54 38.72 -19.39 2.14
N PHE A 55 38.46 -20.60 2.63
CA PHE A 55 37.10 -21.10 2.84
C PHE A 55 36.35 -20.29 3.92
N GLU A 56 37.01 -19.97 5.03
CA GLU A 56 36.44 -19.10 6.08
C GLU A 56 36.08 -17.72 5.54
N GLN A 57 36.97 -17.11 4.74
CA GLN A 57 36.70 -15.83 4.09
C GLN A 57 35.47 -15.91 3.16
N PHE A 58 35.37 -16.97 2.36
CA PHE A 58 34.23 -17.18 1.47
C PHE A 58 32.92 -17.37 2.23
N GLU A 59 32.91 -18.15 3.31
CA GLU A 59 31.73 -18.34 4.15
C GLU A 59 31.31 -17.04 4.86
N LEU A 60 32.27 -16.23 5.33
CA LEU A 60 31.99 -14.89 5.87
C LEU A 60 31.42 -13.95 4.81
N GLU A 61 31.94 -13.98 3.59
CA GLU A 61 31.41 -13.19 2.48
C GLU A 61 30.00 -13.64 2.10
N ARG A 62 29.77 -14.95 2.02
CA ARG A 62 28.45 -15.55 1.76
C ARG A 62 27.44 -15.15 2.83
N LYS A 63 27.83 -15.23 4.11
CA LYS A 63 27.00 -14.74 5.23
C LYS A 63 26.74 -13.25 5.13
N LYS A 64 27.75 -12.43 4.81
CA LYS A 64 27.57 -10.98 4.58
C LYS A 64 26.61 -10.71 3.42
N ARG A 65 26.71 -11.43 2.30
CA ARG A 65 25.80 -11.31 1.15
C ARG A 65 24.37 -11.74 1.51
N GLN A 66 24.20 -12.78 2.32
CA GLN A 66 22.91 -13.22 2.84
C GLN A 66 22.31 -12.25 3.86
N GLN A 67 23.13 -11.68 4.75
CA GLN A 67 22.70 -10.66 5.73
C GLN A 67 22.36 -9.34 5.04
N LYS A 68 23.09 -8.99 3.97
CA LYS A 68 22.74 -7.91 3.03
C LYS A 68 21.56 -8.29 2.12
N ALA A 69 20.69 -9.22 2.56
CA ALA A 69 19.46 -9.56 1.86
C ALA A 69 18.83 -8.29 1.32
N ILE A 70 18.67 -8.24 -0.01
CA ILE A 70 18.10 -7.11 -0.72
C ILE A 70 16.81 -6.75 0.03
N PRO A 71 16.70 -5.54 0.60
CA PRO A 71 15.47 -5.16 1.27
C PRO A 71 14.39 -5.28 0.22
N ARG A 72 13.49 -6.26 0.38
CA ARG A 72 12.30 -6.34 -0.45
C ARG A 72 11.61 -5.00 -0.24
N GLN A 73 11.49 -4.21 -1.31
CA GLN A 73 10.75 -2.96 -1.23
C GLN A 73 9.35 -3.32 -0.75
N ILE A 74 9.07 -2.96 0.49
CA ILE A 74 7.74 -3.09 1.05
C ILE A 74 6.94 -2.02 0.31
N LEU A 75 6.05 -2.47 -0.57
CA LEU A 75 5.10 -1.57 -1.21
C LEU A 75 4.21 -0.99 -0.11
N HIS A 76 4.47 0.26 0.26
CA HIS A 76 3.65 1.01 1.20
C HIS A 76 2.38 1.48 0.50
N GLY A 77 1.21 1.08 1.01
CA GLY A 77 -0.09 1.51 0.49
C GLY A 77 -1.16 0.42 0.53
N PRO A 78 -2.42 0.77 0.22
CA PRO A 78 -3.52 -0.19 0.18
C PRO A 78 -3.28 -1.23 -0.92
N ARG A 79 -3.36 -2.51 -0.55
CA ARG A 79 -3.14 -3.63 -1.48
C ARG A 79 -4.43 -4.41 -1.68
N ILE A 80 -4.81 -4.58 -2.94
CA ILE A 80 -5.89 -5.45 -3.35
C ILE A 80 -5.33 -6.87 -3.41
N LYS A 81 -5.89 -7.78 -2.62
CA LYS A 81 -5.63 -9.21 -2.74
C LYS A 81 -6.88 -9.91 -3.28
N GLU A 82 -6.73 -10.54 -4.42
CA GLU A 82 -7.74 -11.45 -4.96
C GLU A 82 -7.56 -12.82 -4.29
N MET A 83 -8.56 -13.29 -3.57
CA MET A 83 -8.56 -14.62 -2.97
C MET A 83 -9.84 -15.35 -3.40
N PHE A 84 -9.68 -16.54 -3.97
CA PHE A 84 -10.79 -17.42 -4.34
C PHE A 84 -11.26 -18.15 -3.09
N THR A 85 -12.46 -17.80 -2.61
CA THR A 85 -13.18 -18.57 -1.57
C THR A 85 -14.25 -19.42 -2.27
N ALA A 86 -14.62 -20.56 -1.66
CA ALA A 86 -15.57 -21.52 -2.25
C ALA A 86 -16.91 -20.89 -2.71
N ASP A 87 -17.31 -19.76 -2.10
CA ASP A 87 -18.55 -19.04 -2.39
C ASP A 87 -18.45 -18.02 -3.55
N GLY A 88 -17.34 -18.02 -4.30
CA GLY A 88 -17.18 -17.21 -5.52
C GLY A 88 -17.01 -15.70 -5.31
N LYS A 89 -16.88 -15.22 -4.07
CA LYS A 89 -16.63 -13.79 -3.79
C LYS A 89 -15.14 -13.47 -3.78
N HIS A 90 -14.79 -12.44 -4.55
CA HIS A 90 -13.44 -11.90 -4.69
C HIS A 90 -13.34 -10.47 -4.15
N LEU A 91 -12.12 -10.12 -3.72
CA LEU A 91 -11.60 -8.84 -3.23
C LEU A 91 -11.53 -8.73 -1.69
N VAL A 92 -10.33 -8.97 -1.16
CA VAL A 92 -9.98 -8.58 0.22
C VAL A 92 -9.08 -7.35 0.16
N LEU A 93 -9.65 -6.18 0.47
CA LEU A 93 -8.87 -4.98 0.77
C LEU A 93 -8.16 -5.20 2.10
N VAL A 94 -6.83 -5.20 2.08
CA VAL A 94 -6.04 -5.33 3.31
C VAL A 94 -6.11 -4.01 4.11
N PRO A 95 -6.41 -4.04 5.42
CA PRO A 95 -7.00 -2.90 6.14
C PRO A 95 -6.02 -1.88 6.71
N GLU A 96 -4.87 -1.60 6.08
CA GLU A 96 -4.03 -0.48 6.51
C GLU A 96 -4.59 0.84 5.96
N LEU A 97 -5.69 1.24 6.62
CA LEU A 97 -6.15 2.59 6.85
C LEU A 97 -6.06 3.50 5.62
N LEU A 98 -7.14 3.53 4.84
CA LEU A 98 -7.53 4.75 4.13
C LEU A 98 -7.59 5.88 5.18
N PRO A 99 -6.60 6.79 5.25
CA PRO A 99 -6.65 7.91 6.17
C PRO A 99 -7.67 8.85 5.56
N SER A 100 -8.89 8.81 6.08
CA SER A 100 -10.04 9.48 5.49
C SER A 100 -10.30 8.96 4.07
N GLU A 101 -11.38 8.18 3.94
CA GLU A 101 -12.22 8.38 2.77
C GLU A 101 -12.36 9.89 2.61
N LYS A 102 -11.68 10.46 1.60
CA LYS A 102 -11.99 11.80 1.15
C LYS A 102 -13.37 11.64 0.54
N LEU A 103 -14.38 11.65 1.40
CA LEU A 103 -15.77 11.79 1.01
C LEU A 103 -15.77 13.07 0.20
N PHE A 104 -15.84 12.94 -1.13
CA PHE A 104 -15.97 14.08 -2.02
C PHE A 104 -17.06 14.96 -1.40
N PRO A 105 -16.76 16.23 -1.06
CA PRO A 105 -17.70 17.04 -0.33
C PRO A 105 -18.98 17.08 -1.14
N LYS A 106 -20.06 16.46 -0.63
CA LYS A 106 -21.34 16.44 -1.32
C LYS A 106 -21.70 17.91 -1.58
N PRO A 107 -22.00 18.30 -2.83
CA PRO A 107 -22.36 19.67 -3.10
C PRO A 107 -23.55 20.03 -2.19
N LYS A 108 -23.45 21.14 -1.47
CA LYS A 108 -24.54 21.60 -0.61
C LYS A 108 -25.80 21.74 -1.46
N LYS A 109 -26.93 21.21 -0.98
CA LYS A 109 -28.22 21.39 -1.66
C LYS A 109 -28.49 22.89 -1.78
N ARG A 110 -28.89 23.34 -2.96
CA ARG A 110 -29.24 24.75 -3.18
C ARG A 110 -30.51 25.06 -2.39
N GLU A 111 -30.44 26.04 -1.49
CA GLU A 111 -31.62 26.58 -0.81
C GLU A 111 -32.41 27.43 -1.80
N TYR A 112 -33.70 27.12 -1.97
CA TYR A 112 -34.61 27.91 -2.80
C TYR A 112 -35.37 28.90 -1.94
N ARG A 113 -35.57 30.12 -2.46
CA ARG A 113 -36.43 31.12 -1.83
C ARG A 113 -37.88 30.72 -2.04
N VAL A 114 -38.74 31.02 -1.08
CA VAL A 114 -40.18 30.71 -1.15
C VAL A 114 -40.95 31.99 -1.47
N CYS A 115 -41.91 31.93 -2.39
CA CYS A 115 -42.72 33.08 -2.78
C CYS A 115 -43.59 33.57 -1.63
N SER A 116 -43.60 34.87 -1.38
CA SER A 116 -44.36 35.50 -0.28
C SER A 116 -45.88 35.37 -0.42
N VAL A 117 -46.40 35.15 -1.62
CA VAL A 117 -47.86 35.07 -1.89
C VAL A 117 -48.33 33.63 -1.93
N THR A 118 -47.61 32.74 -2.63
CA THR A 118 -48.09 31.38 -2.97
C THR A 118 -47.40 30.28 -2.19
N GLY A 119 -46.32 30.54 -1.44
CA GLY A 119 -45.58 29.51 -0.71
C GLY A 119 -44.80 28.53 -1.60
N LYS A 120 -44.78 28.72 -2.92
CA LYS A 120 -44.04 27.90 -3.89
C LYS A 120 -42.60 28.39 -4.05
N SER A 121 -41.71 27.56 -4.58
CA SER A 121 -40.32 27.97 -4.90
C SER A 121 -40.31 29.18 -5.85
N ALA A 122 -39.72 30.29 -5.41
CA ALA A 122 -39.62 31.52 -6.16
C ALA A 122 -38.59 31.43 -7.29
N ARG A 123 -38.94 31.99 -8.44
CA ARG A 123 -38.08 32.08 -9.63
C ARG A 123 -37.39 33.44 -9.71
N TYR A 124 -38.02 34.49 -9.19
CA TYR A 124 -37.58 35.88 -9.32
C TYR A 124 -37.71 36.64 -8.00
N MET A 125 -37.09 37.82 -7.93
CA MET A 125 -37.16 38.77 -6.80
C MET A 125 -37.57 40.14 -7.35
N ASP A 126 -38.50 40.82 -6.68
CA ASP A 126 -38.86 42.20 -7.03
C ASP A 126 -37.71 43.16 -6.67
N PRO A 127 -37.18 43.98 -7.61
CA PRO A 127 -36.11 44.93 -7.31
C PRO A 127 -36.47 45.99 -6.26
N ILE A 128 -37.76 46.27 -6.07
CA ILE A 128 -38.21 47.34 -5.18
C ILE A 128 -38.58 46.79 -3.80
N THR A 129 -39.50 45.82 -3.72
CA THR A 129 -39.90 45.24 -2.43
C THR A 129 -38.93 44.17 -1.90
N ARG A 130 -38.01 43.66 -2.73
CA ARG A 130 -37.13 42.52 -2.44
C ARG A 130 -37.88 41.26 -2.00
N LEU A 131 -39.15 41.14 -2.38
CA LEU A 131 -39.96 39.96 -2.11
C LEU A 131 -39.79 38.90 -3.22
N PRO A 132 -39.57 37.63 -2.87
CA PRO A 132 -39.51 36.52 -3.81
C PRO A 132 -40.87 36.18 -4.41
N TYR A 133 -40.94 35.91 -5.72
CA TYR A 133 -42.17 35.50 -6.40
C TYR A 133 -41.97 34.41 -7.47
N VAL A 134 -43.05 33.66 -7.77
CA VAL A 134 -43.05 32.57 -8.77
C VAL A 134 -43.55 33.06 -10.13
N ASP A 135 -44.75 33.63 -10.16
CA ASP A 135 -45.51 33.96 -11.37
C ASP A 135 -45.86 35.46 -11.42
N VAL A 136 -46.27 35.94 -12.60
CA VAL A 136 -46.68 37.34 -12.82
C VAL A 136 -47.86 37.75 -11.92
N LYS A 137 -48.81 36.84 -11.65
CA LYS A 137 -49.95 37.11 -10.74
C LYS A 137 -49.50 37.42 -9.32
N ALA A 138 -48.47 36.70 -8.83
CA ALA A 138 -47.89 36.96 -7.51
C ALA A 138 -47.15 38.31 -7.49
N PHE A 139 -46.46 38.65 -8.59
CA PHE A 139 -45.83 39.97 -8.73
C PHE A 139 -46.84 41.12 -8.69
N GLN A 140 -47.97 41.01 -9.42
CA GLN A 140 -49.06 42.00 -9.37
C GLN A 140 -49.58 42.18 -7.95
N THR A 141 -49.87 41.07 -7.25
CA THR A 141 -50.33 41.11 -5.85
C THR A 141 -49.35 41.84 -4.94
N ILE A 142 -48.04 41.57 -5.09
CA ILE A 142 -46.98 42.25 -4.33
C ILE A 142 -46.96 43.75 -4.63
N ARG A 143 -47.06 44.15 -5.91
CA ARG A 143 -46.98 45.55 -6.32
C ARG A 143 -48.22 46.35 -5.92
N ASP A 144 -49.40 45.75 -6.03
CA ASP A 144 -50.66 46.34 -5.61
C ASP A 144 -50.68 46.56 -4.09
N ALA A 145 -50.22 45.59 -3.31
CA ALA A 145 -50.06 45.73 -1.87
C ALA A 145 -49.06 46.83 -1.51
N TYR A 146 -47.93 46.91 -2.22
CA TYR A 146 -46.92 47.95 -2.02
C TYR A 146 -47.46 49.36 -2.33
N HIS A 147 -48.25 49.51 -3.40
CA HIS A 147 -48.87 50.80 -3.72
C HIS A 147 -49.87 51.22 -2.64
N LYS A 148 -50.72 50.31 -2.15
CA LYS A 148 -51.63 50.58 -1.05
C LYS A 148 -50.88 50.99 0.23
N PHE A 149 -49.77 50.33 0.51
CA PHE A 149 -48.90 50.66 1.64
C PHE A 149 -48.35 52.09 1.54
N ILE A 150 -47.78 52.48 0.39
CA ILE A 150 -47.29 53.85 0.18
C ILE A 150 -48.41 54.88 0.36
N VAL A 151 -49.58 54.64 -0.23
CA VAL A 151 -50.72 55.56 -0.11
C VAL A 151 -51.11 55.73 1.36
N SER A 152 -51.21 54.63 2.12
CA SER A 152 -51.52 54.69 3.55
C SER A 152 -50.46 55.42 4.39
N GLU A 153 -49.18 55.29 4.04
CA GLU A 153 -48.11 56.03 4.73
C GLU A 153 -48.23 57.53 4.47
N VAL A 154 -48.54 57.94 3.24
CA VAL A 154 -48.73 59.35 2.88
C VAL A 154 -49.96 59.94 3.59
N ASP A 155 -51.07 59.22 3.63
CA ASP A 155 -52.30 59.66 4.31
C ASP A 155 -52.07 59.81 5.82
N SER A 156 -51.42 58.83 6.46
CA SER A 156 -51.08 58.91 7.88
C SER A 156 -50.14 60.07 8.22
N ALA A 157 -49.21 60.41 7.31
CA ALA A 157 -48.32 61.56 7.46
C ALA A 157 -49.05 62.90 7.30
N ASN A 158 -50.10 62.96 6.49
CA ASN A 158 -50.94 64.15 6.29
C ASN A 158 -51.90 64.38 7.46
N ASP A 159 -52.48 63.31 8.01
CA ASP A 159 -53.35 63.38 9.20
C ASP A 159 -52.57 63.85 10.44
N CYS A 160 -51.34 63.37 10.63
CA CYS A 160 -50.46 63.81 11.72
C CYS A 160 -50.10 65.31 11.64
N LYS A 161 -50.03 65.90 10.44
CA LYS A 161 -49.82 67.35 10.27
C LYS A 161 -51.07 68.16 10.60
N LYS A 162 -52.27 67.60 10.37
CA LYS A 162 -53.56 68.25 10.65
C LYS A 162 -53.86 68.35 12.14
N MET A 163 -53.34 67.44 12.96
CA MET A 163 -53.44 67.47 14.43
C MET A 163 -52.45 68.42 15.13
N LYS A 164 -51.53 69.05 14.38
CA LYS A 164 -50.49 69.96 14.92
C LYS A 164 -50.76 71.44 14.63
N MET A 165 -51.96 71.78 14.14
CA MET A 165 -52.52 73.12 13.99
C MET A 165 -53.70 73.27 14.93
#